data_AF-A0A967I5H8-F1
#
_entry.id   AF-A0A967I5H8-F1
#
_cell.length_a   1.000
_cell.length_b   1.000
_cell.length_c   1.000
_cell.angle_alpha   90.00
_cell.angle_beta   90.00
_cell.angle_gamma   90.00
#
_symmetry.space_group_name_H-M   'P 1'
#
loop_
_entity.id
_entity.type
_entity.pdbx_description
1 polymer ?
#
loop_
_entity_poly.entity_id
_entity_poly.type
_entity_poly.pdbx_seq_one_letter_code
_entity_poly.pdbx_strand_id
1 'polypeptide(L)'
;MDKKQVTATLEEIGDMLEIRGENPFKVQAYRKAARIVGALPQSLEELVESGELRSVKGIGAALAEKISTLVRTGELPFYEELKASLPAGLMEMLKIPGLGPKKVRRIHETLGIESV
;
A
#
# COMPACT_ATOMS: atom_id res chain seq x y z
N MET A 1 -0.14 14.58 -4.46
CA MET A 1 0.01 13.35 -5.28
C MET A 1 -1.28 13.11 -6.03
N ASP A 2 -1.20 12.57 -7.26
CA ASP A 2 -2.41 12.23 -8.01
C ASP A 2 -3.02 10.88 -7.56
N LYS A 3 -4.26 10.62 -7.99
CA LYS A 3 -5.02 9.39 -7.68
C LYS A 3 -4.28 8.09 -8.05
N LYS A 4 -3.52 8.08 -9.15
CA LYS A 4 -2.79 6.88 -9.60
C LYS A 4 -1.62 6.61 -8.67
N GLN A 5 -0.88 7.64 -8.30
CA GLN A 5 0.23 7.53 -7.36
C GLN A 5 -0.24 7.04 -5.99
N VAL A 6 -1.35 7.59 -5.47
CA VAL A 6 -1.94 7.12 -4.21
C VAL A 6 -2.34 5.64 -4.29
N THR A 7 -2.98 5.25 -5.39
CA THR A 7 -3.38 3.85 -5.62
C THR A 7 -2.16 2.93 -5.59
N ALA A 8 -1.11 3.27 -6.33
CA ALA A 8 0.13 2.49 -6.38
C ALA A 8 0.79 2.38 -4.99
N THR A 9 0.90 3.49 -4.24
CA THR A 9 1.45 3.46 -2.89
C THR A 9 0.64 2.54 -1.96
N LEU A 10 -0.70 2.56 -2.04
CA LEU A 10 -1.53 1.66 -1.24
C LEU A 10 -1.36 0.18 -1.62
N GLU A 11 -1.16 -0.12 -2.91
CA GLU A 11 -0.85 -1.48 -3.37
C GLU A 11 0.51 -1.95 -2.83
N GLU A 12 1.55 -1.11 -2.96
CA GLU A 12 2.88 -1.41 -2.44
C GLU A 12 2.88 -1.62 -0.92
N ILE A 13 2.11 -0.83 -0.15
CA ILE A 13 1.94 -1.06 1.29
C ILE A 13 1.34 -2.45 1.54
N GLY A 14 0.31 -2.83 0.78
CA GLY A 14 -0.29 -4.16 0.88
C GLY A 14 0.72 -5.27 0.62
N ASP A 15 1.57 -5.10 -0.38
CA ASP A 15 2.60 -6.06 -0.76
C ASP A 15 3.71 -6.16 0.30
N MET A 16 4.20 -5.03 0.81
CA MET A 16 5.18 -4.99 1.89
C MET A 16 4.65 -5.64 3.17
N LEU A 17 3.42 -5.36 3.55
CA LEU A 17 2.78 -6.00 4.71
C LEU A 17 2.66 -7.52 4.50
N GLU A 18 2.32 -7.96 3.28
CA GLU A 18 2.26 -9.39 2.97
C GLU A 18 3.63 -10.06 3.03
N ILE A 19 4.69 -9.38 2.58
CA ILE A 19 6.08 -9.86 2.72
C ILE A 19 6.48 -10.00 4.19
N ARG A 20 6.10 -9.03 5.03
CA ARG A 20 6.37 -9.07 6.48
C ARG A 20 5.54 -10.12 7.23
N GLY A 21 4.60 -10.79 6.58
CA GLY A 21 3.70 -11.72 7.25
C GLY A 21 2.74 -11.03 8.23
N GLU A 22 2.45 -9.75 8.00
CA GLU A 22 1.52 -8.98 8.82
C GLU A 22 0.08 -9.50 8.72
N ASN A 23 -0.78 -8.96 9.58
CA ASN A 23 -2.17 -9.39 9.68
C ASN A 23 -2.88 -9.38 8.29
N PRO A 24 -3.47 -10.51 7.83
CA PRO A 24 -4.11 -10.60 6.53
C PRO A 24 -5.24 -9.60 6.32
N PHE A 25 -5.98 -9.22 7.37
CA PHE A 25 -7.01 -8.20 7.29
C PHE A 25 -6.43 -6.82 6.97
N LYS A 26 -5.25 -6.47 7.53
CA LYS A 26 -4.56 -5.22 7.20
C LYS A 26 -4.12 -5.21 5.73
N VAL A 27 -3.48 -6.29 5.26
CA VAL A 27 -3.06 -6.45 3.86
C VAL A 27 -4.26 -6.24 2.91
N GLN A 28 -5.37 -6.93 3.19
CA GLN A 28 -6.58 -6.81 2.37
C GLN A 28 -7.21 -5.42 2.45
N ALA A 29 -7.14 -4.74 3.61
CA ALA A 29 -7.66 -3.39 3.75
C ALA A 29 -6.93 -2.40 2.83
N TYR A 30 -5.59 -2.46 2.76
CA TYR A 30 -4.80 -1.60 1.85
C TYR A 30 -5.07 -1.91 0.38
N ARG A 31 -5.10 -3.19 -0.02
CA ARG A 31 -5.45 -3.59 -1.39
C ARG A 31 -6.86 -3.17 -1.80
N LYS A 32 -7.82 -3.27 -0.87
CA LYS A 32 -9.19 -2.83 -1.12
C LYS A 32 -9.26 -1.31 -1.23
N ALA A 33 -8.54 -0.59 -0.38
CA ALA A 33 -8.45 0.87 -0.45
C ALA A 33 -7.87 1.31 -1.80
N ALA A 34 -6.79 0.69 -2.27
CA ALA A 34 -6.23 0.97 -3.59
C ALA A 34 -7.27 0.80 -4.71
N ARG A 35 -7.99 -0.32 -4.74
CA ARG A 35 -9.06 -0.58 -5.74
C ARG A 35 -10.17 0.45 -5.67
N ILE A 36 -10.62 0.80 -4.46
CA ILE A 36 -11.68 1.79 -4.26
C ILE A 36 -11.19 3.14 -4.78
N VAL A 37 -10.02 3.61 -4.33
CA VAL A 37 -9.43 4.90 -4.72
C VAL A 37 -9.25 4.98 -6.23
N GLY A 38 -8.67 3.95 -6.85
CA GLY A 38 -8.49 3.91 -8.30
C GLY A 38 -9.81 3.97 -9.09
N ALA A 39 -10.87 3.41 -8.53
CA ALA A 39 -12.21 3.38 -9.14
C ALA A 39 -13.10 4.58 -8.76
N LEU A 40 -12.63 5.51 -7.90
CA LEU A 40 -13.43 6.68 -7.54
C LEU A 40 -13.72 7.53 -8.78
N PRO A 41 -15.00 7.87 -9.04
CA PRO A 41 -15.37 8.74 -10.16
C PRO A 41 -15.06 10.21 -9.87
N GLN A 42 -15.06 10.59 -8.59
CA GLN A 42 -14.76 11.95 -8.12
C GLN A 42 -13.25 12.18 -7.99
N SER A 43 -12.87 13.45 -7.90
CA SER A 43 -11.52 13.88 -7.55
C SER A 43 -11.18 13.38 -6.13
N LEU A 44 -10.01 12.77 -5.97
CA LEU A 44 -9.57 12.28 -4.66
C LEU A 44 -9.23 13.47 -3.75
N GLU A 45 -8.67 14.51 -4.33
CA GLU A 45 -8.29 15.77 -3.68
C GLU A 45 -9.53 16.44 -3.08
N GLU A 46 -10.62 16.55 -3.84
CA GLU A 46 -11.89 17.13 -3.37
C GLU A 46 -12.46 16.35 -2.18
N LEU A 47 -12.43 15.02 -2.23
CA LEU A 47 -12.90 14.16 -1.14
C LEU A 47 -12.03 14.26 0.12
N VAL A 48 -10.74 14.54 -0.04
CA VAL A 48 -9.81 14.78 1.08
C VAL A 48 -10.01 16.17 1.69
N GLU A 49 -10.32 17.17 0.88
CA GLU A 49 -10.61 18.53 1.35
C GLU A 49 -11.97 18.61 2.05
N SER A 50 -13.00 17.96 1.50
CA SER A 50 -14.33 17.91 2.10
C SER A 50 -14.40 17.01 3.35
N GLY A 51 -13.42 16.12 3.54
CA GLY A 51 -13.42 15.12 4.61
C GLY A 51 -14.36 13.93 4.36
N GLU A 52 -14.98 13.85 3.18
CA GLU A 52 -15.93 12.81 2.81
C GLU A 52 -15.26 11.47 2.46
N LEU A 53 -13.94 11.42 2.35
CA LEU A 53 -13.20 10.17 2.11
C LEU A 53 -13.53 9.08 3.15
N ARG A 54 -13.81 9.47 4.41
CA ARG A 54 -14.23 8.55 5.48
C ARG A 54 -15.62 7.95 5.26
N SER A 55 -16.45 8.60 4.46
CA SER A 55 -17.79 8.14 4.10
C SER A 55 -17.77 7.11 2.96
N VAL A 56 -16.62 6.94 2.29
CA VAL A 56 -16.46 5.98 1.21
C VAL A 56 -16.51 4.55 1.77
N LYS A 57 -17.53 3.79 1.35
CA LYS A 57 -17.74 2.41 1.81
C LYS A 57 -16.51 1.55 1.56
N GLY A 58 -15.90 1.06 2.63
CA GLY A 58 -14.72 0.20 2.59
C GLY A 58 -13.40 0.92 2.87
N ILE A 59 -13.41 2.23 3.06
CA ILE A 59 -12.28 3.00 3.59
C ILE A 59 -12.61 3.35 5.05
N GLY A 60 -11.88 2.77 6.00
CA GLY A 60 -12.03 3.08 7.42
C GLY A 60 -11.30 4.36 7.83
N ALA A 61 -11.57 4.88 9.03
CA ALA A 61 -10.98 6.13 9.54
C ALA A 61 -9.45 6.17 9.44
N ALA A 62 -8.76 5.09 9.84
CA ALA A 62 -7.30 5.02 9.79
C ALA A 62 -6.73 5.05 8.36
N LEU A 63 -7.45 4.44 7.40
CA LEU A 63 -7.05 4.48 5.98
C LEU A 63 -7.33 5.86 5.39
N ALA A 64 -8.49 6.44 5.69
CA ALA A 64 -8.82 7.78 5.25
C ALA A 64 -7.79 8.82 5.74
N GLU A 65 -7.35 8.74 6.99
CA GLU A 65 -6.28 9.59 7.51
C GLU A 65 -4.99 9.44 6.71
N LYS A 66 -4.51 8.20 6.52
CA LYS A 66 -3.27 7.94 5.78
C LYS A 66 -3.35 8.39 4.32
N ILE A 67 -4.49 8.18 3.67
CA ILE A 67 -4.72 8.64 2.29
C ILE A 67 -4.74 10.17 2.24
N SER A 68 -5.45 10.82 3.16
CA SER A 68 -5.47 12.28 3.27
C SER A 68 -4.07 12.86 3.50
N THR A 69 -3.26 12.25 4.37
CA THR A 69 -1.85 12.62 4.53
C THR A 69 -1.13 12.51 3.20
N LEU A 70 -1.16 11.34 2.56
CA LEU A 70 -0.44 11.07 1.31
C LEU A 70 -0.86 12.05 0.18
N VAL A 71 -2.14 12.40 0.08
CA VAL A 71 -2.63 13.38 -0.90
C VAL A 71 -2.07 14.78 -0.62
N ARG A 72 -2.11 15.22 0.64
CA ARG A 72 -1.73 16.58 1.07
C ARG A 72 -0.22 16.81 1.10
N THR A 73 0.55 15.86 1.61
CA THR A 73 2.00 16.01 1.80
C THR A 73 2.80 15.38 0.68
N GLY A 74 2.22 14.45 -0.06
CA GLY A 74 2.96 13.61 -1.03
C GLY A 74 3.81 12.52 -0.37
N GLU A 75 3.79 12.43 0.95
CA GLU A 75 4.63 11.51 1.72
C GLU A 75 3.82 10.84 2.81
N LEU A 76 4.05 9.54 3.03
CA LEU A 76 3.44 8.82 4.13
C LEU A 76 4.56 8.22 4.99
N PRO A 77 4.79 8.73 6.22
CA PRO A 77 5.84 8.21 7.11
C PRO A 77 5.76 6.70 7.31
N PHE A 78 4.54 6.17 7.42
CA PHE A 78 4.31 4.73 7.51
C PHE A 78 4.79 3.94 6.29
N TYR A 79 4.68 4.49 5.08
CA TYR A 79 5.21 3.87 3.87
C TYR A 79 6.74 3.84 3.89
N GLU A 80 7.37 4.95 4.27
CA GLU A 80 8.83 5.05 4.36
C GLU A 80 9.41 4.10 5.43
N GLU A 81 8.77 4.01 6.60
CA GLU A 81 9.14 3.06 7.65
C GLU A 81 9.04 1.60 7.18
N LEU A 82 7.96 1.25 6.46
CA LEU A 82 7.77 -0.08 5.88
C LEU A 82 8.86 -0.39 4.85
N LYS A 83 9.16 0.57 3.98
CA LYS A 83 10.17 0.44 2.95
C LYS A 83 11.57 0.29 3.55
N ALA A 84 11.90 1.04 4.61
CA ALA A 84 13.15 0.91 5.33
C ALA A 84 13.27 -0.41 6.11
N SER A 85 12.14 -0.99 6.53
CA SER A 85 12.12 -2.27 7.26
C SER A 85 12.34 -3.51 6.39
N LEU A 86 12.29 -3.36 5.06
CA LEU A 86 12.45 -4.46 4.11
C LEU A 86 13.76 -4.30 3.34
N PRO A 87 14.53 -5.40 3.13
CA PRO A 87 15.67 -5.37 2.23
C PRO A 87 15.24 -4.91 0.83
N ALA A 88 16.00 -3.99 0.23
CA ALA A 88 15.67 -3.42 -1.08
C ALA A 88 15.49 -4.50 -2.16
N GLY A 89 16.26 -5.59 -2.07
CA GLY A 89 16.17 -6.70 -3.01
C GLY A 89 14.83 -7.45 -2.96
N LEU A 90 14.12 -7.49 -1.81
CA LEU A 90 12.77 -8.06 -1.76
C LEU A 90 11.77 -7.22 -2.58
N MET A 91 11.95 -5.89 -2.59
CA MET A 91 11.13 -5.00 -3.41
C MET A 91 11.45 -5.14 -4.90
N GLU A 92 12.71 -5.44 -5.25
CA GLU A 92 13.09 -5.74 -6.63
C GLU A 92 12.51 -7.07 -7.11
N MET A 93 12.47 -8.08 -6.24
CA MET A 93 11.85 -9.37 -6.55
C MET A 93 10.36 -9.25 -6.88
N LEU A 94 9.64 -8.29 -6.27
CA LEU A 94 8.23 -8.02 -6.61
C LEU A 94 8.05 -7.49 -8.04
N LYS A 95 9.08 -6.87 -8.62
CA LYS A 95 9.04 -6.38 -10.01
C LYS A 95 9.19 -7.51 -11.02
N ILE A 96 9.63 -8.70 -10.59
CA ILE A 96 9.81 -9.87 -11.46
C ILE A 96 8.43 -10.48 -11.78
N PRO A 97 8.03 -10.58 -13.06
CA PRO A 97 6.76 -11.19 -13.43
C PRO A 97 6.60 -12.60 -12.85
N GLY A 98 5.49 -12.83 -12.17
CA GLY A 98 5.17 -14.12 -11.54
C GLY A 98 5.68 -14.30 -10.10
N LEU A 99 6.47 -13.35 -9.58
CA LEU A 99 6.86 -13.29 -8.16
C LEU A 99 5.97 -12.30 -7.39
N GLY A 100 4.83 -12.80 -6.92
CA GLY A 100 3.98 -12.04 -6.00
C GLY A 100 4.51 -12.05 -4.56
N PRO A 101 3.97 -11.17 -3.68
CA PRO A 101 4.46 -10.99 -2.31
C PRO A 101 4.52 -12.27 -1.47
N LYS A 102 3.54 -13.17 -1.64
CA LYS A 102 3.55 -14.48 -0.96
C LYS A 102 4.75 -15.35 -1.34
N LYS A 103 5.15 -15.32 -2.62
CA LYS A 103 6.31 -16.10 -3.09
C LYS A 103 7.61 -15.45 -2.61
N VAL A 104 7.72 -14.13 -2.70
CA VAL A 104 8.87 -13.38 -2.19
C VAL A 104 9.07 -13.64 -0.70
N ARG A 105 8.00 -13.56 0.11
CA ARG A 105 8.02 -13.94 1.52
C ARG A 105 8.56 -15.35 1.73
N ARG A 106 8.01 -16.33 1.00
CA ARG A 106 8.42 -17.73 1.14
C ARG A 106 9.89 -17.92 0.78
N ILE A 107 10.38 -17.25 -0.26
CA ILE A 107 11.80 -17.29 -0.64
C ILE A 107 12.67 -16.71 0.47
N HIS A 108 12.30 -15.54 1.00
CA HIS A 108 13.01 -14.90 2.11
C HIS A 108 13.04 -15.79 3.36
N GLU A 109 11.89 -16.31 3.81
CA GLU A 109 11.79 -17.14 5.02
C GLU A 109 12.44 -18.53 4.87
N THR A 110 12.41 -19.13 3.67
CA THR A 110 12.89 -20.50 3.46
C THR A 110 14.36 -20.55 3.06
N LEU A 111 14.83 -19.57 2.28
CA LEU A 111 16.15 -19.59 1.66
C LEU A 111 17.07 -18.48 2.17
N GLY A 112 16.56 -17.53 2.97
CA GLY A 112 17.34 -16.38 3.44
C GLY A 112 17.79 -15.44 2.32
N ILE A 113 17.12 -15.49 1.16
CA ILE A 113 17.47 -14.65 0.01
C ILE A 113 16.85 -13.28 0.20
N GLU A 114 17.69 -12.25 0.21
CA GLU A 114 17.31 -10.84 0.40
C GLU A 114 17.48 -9.99 -0.86
N SER A 115 18.02 -10.55 -1.96
CA SER A 115 18.27 -9.86 -3.24
C SER A 115 18.28 -10.78 -4.46
N VAL A 116 18.18 -10.18 -5.66
CA VAL A 116 18.18 -10.84 -7.00
C VAL A 116 19.59 -11.08 -7.50
#